data_AF-A0A2A2CY84-F1
#
_entry.id   AF-A0A2A2CY84-F1
#
_cell.length_a   1.000
_cell.length_b   1.000
_cell.length_c   1.000
_cell.angle_alpha   90.00
_cell.angle_beta   90.00
_cell.angle_gamma   90.00
#
_symmetry.space_group_name_H-M   'P 1'
#
loop_
_entity.id
_entity.type
_entity.pdbx_description
1 polymer ?
#
loop_
_entity_poly.entity_id
_entity_poly.type
_entity_poly.pdbx_seq_one_letter_code
_entity_poly.pdbx_strand_id
1 'polypeptide(L)' 'MAGHPEISFVAATTGPSNLVASGVFHGLRDLYHYLDHRVGALPDVRSMETAPVPREVKRLVYGVGTP' A
#
# COMPACT_ATOMS: atom_id res chain seq x y z
N MET A 1 -9.15 -2.52 -8.56
CA MET A 1 -8.54 -2.08 -7.28
C MET A 1 -9.36 -2.52 -6.07
N ALA A 2 -10.52 -1.95 -5.77
CA ALA A 2 -11.30 -2.30 -4.56
C ALA A 2 -11.71 -3.78 -4.47
N GLY A 3 -11.93 -4.45 -5.61
CA GLY A 3 -12.20 -5.88 -5.66
C GLY A 3 -10.95 -6.77 -5.79
N HIS A 4 -9.74 -6.20 -5.73
CA HIS A 4 -8.51 -6.98 -5.81
C HIS A 4 -8.20 -7.57 -4.42
N PRO A 5 -7.97 -8.89 -4.31
CA PRO A 5 -7.77 -9.55 -3.01
C PRO A 5 -6.52 -9.05 -2.27
N GLU A 6 -5.55 -8.50 -2.98
CA GLU A 6 -4.32 -7.94 -2.41
C GLU A 6 -4.55 -6.59 -1.72
N ILE A 7 -5.68 -5.91 -2.00
CA ILE A 7 -5.95 -4.53 -1.55
C ILE A 7 -6.85 -4.52 -0.30
N SER A 8 -6.27 -4.13 0.83
CA SER A 8 -6.98 -4.00 2.11
C SER A 8 -7.66 -2.64 2.27
N PHE A 9 -7.18 -1.62 1.59
CA PHE A 9 -7.75 -0.27 1.62
C PHE A 9 -7.51 0.44 0.29
N VAL A 10 -8.51 1.20 -0.16
CA VAL A 10 -8.38 2.13 -1.28
C VAL A 10 -9.30 3.33 -1.07
N ALA A 11 -8.81 4.52 -1.42
CA ALA A 11 -9.59 5.74 -1.38
C ALA A 11 -9.20 6.69 -2.51
N ALA A 12 -10.16 7.55 -2.88
CA ALA A 12 -9.90 8.68 -3.75
C ALA A 12 -9.24 9.82 -2.96
N THR A 13 -8.33 10.53 -3.61
CA THR A 13 -7.58 11.66 -3.06
C THR A 13 -7.63 12.84 -4.04
N THR A 14 -7.52 14.07 -3.52
CA THR A 14 -7.55 15.29 -4.34
C THR A 14 -6.15 15.83 -4.68
N GLY A 15 -5.10 15.06 -4.40
CA GLY A 15 -3.70 15.43 -4.65
C GLY A 15 -3.22 15.03 -6.06
N PRO A 16 -1.89 15.09 -6.30
CA PRO A 16 -1.28 14.72 -7.59
C PRO A 16 -1.59 13.28 -8.01
N SER A 17 -1.67 12.38 -7.03
CA SER A 17 -2.27 11.05 -7.17
C SER A 17 -3.73 11.14 -6.78
N ASN A 18 -4.62 10.65 -7.65
CA ASN A 18 -6.09 10.67 -7.45
C ASN A 18 -6.60 9.47 -6.63
N LEU A 19 -5.73 8.49 -6.38
CA LEU A 19 -6.01 7.29 -5.59
C LEU A 19 -4.85 7.02 -4.64
N VAL A 20 -5.19 6.49 -3.48
CA VAL A 20 -4.26 5.84 -2.54
C VAL A 20 -4.76 4.43 -2.24
N ALA A 21 -3.86 3.47 -2.18
CA ALA A 21 -4.18 2.09 -1.83
C ALA A 21 -3.13 1.51 -0.89
N SER A 22 -3.58 0.67 0.05
CA SER A 22 -2.73 -0.17 0.88
C SER A 22 -3.07 -1.63 0.62
N GLY A 23 -2.05 -2.46 0.46
CA GLY A 23 -2.20 -3.85 0.10
C GLY A 23 -1.15 -4.73 0.77
N VAL A 24 -1.50 -6.01 0.91
CA VAL A 24 -0.65 -7.03 1.53
C VAL A 24 -0.22 -8.03 0.46
N PHE A 25 1.08 -8.27 0.37
CA PHE A 25 1.70 -9.15 -0.62
C PHE A 25 2.58 -10.17 0.08
N HIS A 26 2.69 -11.37 -0.49
CA HIS A 26 3.55 -12.43 0.04
C HIS A 26 5.05 -12.08 -0.07
N GLY A 27 5.41 -11.14 -0.93
CA GLY A 27 6.74 -10.57 -1.03
C GLY A 27 6.86 -9.51 -2.10
N LEU A 28 8.08 -8.98 -2.27
CA LEU A 28 8.36 -7.90 -3.21
C LEU A 28 8.13 -8.30 -4.68
N ARG A 29 8.36 -9.58 -5.01
CA ARG A 29 8.08 -10.13 -6.35
C ARG A 29 6.58 -10.05 -6.67
N ASP A 30 5.73 -10.45 -5.73
CA ASP A 30 4.27 -10.43 -5.92
C ASP A 30 3.75 -9.00 -6.01
N LEU A 31 4.33 -8.08 -5.22
CA LEU A 31 4.08 -6.65 -5.35
C LEU A 31 4.40 -6.17 -6.77
N TYR A 32 5.63 -6.34 -7.26
CA TYR A 32 6.00 -5.84 -8.58
C TYR A 32 5.20 -6.49 -9.71
N HIS A 33 4.88 -7.78 -9.61
CA HIS A 33 3.99 -8.44 -10.57
C HIS A 33 2.59 -7.80 -10.57
N TYR A 34 2.02 -7.53 -9.40
CA TYR A 34 0.73 -6.83 -9.28
C TYR A 34 0.80 -5.41 -9.86
N LEU A 35 1.84 -4.65 -9.54
CA LEU A 35 2.01 -3.29 -10.06
C LEU A 35 2.08 -3.27 -11.59
N ASP A 36 2.87 -4.15 -12.18
CA ASP A 36 3.06 -4.20 -13.64
C ASP A 36 1.80 -4.74 -14.36
N HIS A 37 1.27 -5.88 -13.91
CA HIS A 37 0.24 -6.61 -14.67
C HIS A 37 -1.20 -6.20 -14.33
N ARG A 38 -1.45 -5.67 -13.13
CA ARG A 38 -2.81 -5.31 -12.68
C ARG A 38 -3.02 -3.82 -12.62
N VAL A 39 -2.01 -3.06 -12.19
CA VAL A 39 -2.09 -1.60 -12.11
C VAL A 39 -1.64 -0.96 -13.43
N GLY A 40 -0.50 -1.38 -13.97
CA GLY A 40 0.06 -0.88 -15.23
C GLY A 40 -0.80 -1.21 -16.46
N ALA A 41 -1.65 -2.25 -16.38
CA ALA A 41 -2.61 -2.59 -17.42
C ALA A 41 -3.87 -1.68 -17.43
N LEU A 42 -4.05 -0.81 -16.43
CA LEU A 42 -5.21 0.08 -16.38
C LEU A 42 -5.00 1.27 -17.33
N PRO A 43 -5.92 1.51 -18.28
CA PRO A 43 -5.70 2.47 -19.37
C PRO A 43 -5.51 3.92 -18.91
N ASP A 44 -6.09 4.29 -17.76
CA ASP A 44 -6.05 5.67 -17.24
C ASP A 44 -4.98 5.91 -16.18
N VAL A 45 -4.19 4.88 -15.83
CA VAL A 45 -3.07 5.03 -14.90
C VAL A 45 -1.89 5.65 -15.64
N ARG A 46 -1.57 6.91 -15.31
CA ARG A 46 -0.48 7.68 -15.94
C ARG A 46 0.84 7.60 -15.17
N SER A 47 0.73 7.48 -13.85
CA SER A 47 1.86 7.43 -12.93
C SER A 47 1.40 6.72 -11.66
N MET A 48 2.35 6.10 -10.99
CA MET A 48 2.15 5.49 -9.68
C MET A 48 3.42 5.65 -8.86
N GLU A 49 3.23 5.96 -7.59
CA GLU A 49 4.29 5.94 -6.59
C GLU A 49 4.01 4.77 -5.64
N THR A 50 5.05 4.07 -5.20
CA THR A 50 4.91 2.93 -4.29
C THR A 50 5.99 2.98 -3.23
N ALA A 51 5.57 2.83 -1.98
CA ALA A 51 6.45 2.74 -0.83
C ALA A 51 6.28 1.35 -0.16
N PRO A 52 7.18 0.39 -0.44
CA PRO A 52 7.13 -0.91 0.23
C PRO A 52 7.37 -0.75 1.73
N VAL A 53 6.52 -1.38 2.53
CA VAL A 53 6.66 -1.42 4.00
C VAL A 53 7.11 -2.83 4.40
N PRO A 54 8.42 -3.11 4.48
CA PRO A 54 8.92 -4.46 4.76
C PRO A 54 8.61 -4.93 6.18
N ARG A 55 8.38 -3.99 7.10
CA ARG A 55 8.03 -4.26 8.50
C ARG A 55 7.33 -3.05 9.11
N GLU A 56 6.17 -3.27 9.71
CA GLU A 56 5.56 -2.31 10.61
C GLU A 56 5.95 -2.65 12.05
N VAL A 57 6.55 -1.69 12.76
CA VAL A 57 6.94 -1.86 14.15
C VAL A 57 6.19 -0.83 14.99
N LYS A 58 5.18 -1.29 15.74
CA LYS A 58 4.53 -0.45 16.75
C LYS A 58 5.44 -0.35 17.97
N ARG A 59 6.09 0.79 18.15
CA ARG A 59 6.91 1.06 19.35
C ARG A 59 6.00 1.43 20.51
N LEU A 60 5.86 0.54 21.49
CA LEU A 60 5.22 0.85 22.77
C LEU A 60 6.30 1.40 23.70
N VAL A 61 6.13 2.63 24.17
CA VAL A 61 6.89 3.14 25.31
C VAL A 61 6.08 2.81 26.54
N TYR A 62 6.51 1.83 27.32
CA TYR A 62 5.95 1.63 28.66
C TYR A 62 6.45 2.78 29.53
N GLY A 63 5.53 3.66 29.96
CA GLY A 63 5.83 4.58 31.04
C GLY A 63 6.21 3.76 32.26
N VAL A 64 7.43 3.95 32.78
CA VAL A 64 7.80 3.46 34.10
C VAL A 64 6.81 4.09 35.07
N GLY A 65 5.90 3.28 35.62
CA GLY A 65 5.19 3.65 36.83
C GLY A 65 6.24 3.73 37.92
N THR A 66 6.60 4.94 38.31
CA THR A 66 7.34 5.16 39.56
C THR A 66 6.45 4.70 40.73
N PRO A 67 7.01 4.00 41.73
CA PRO A 67 6.26 3.53 42.89
C PRO A 67 5.67 4.67 43.71
#